data_AF-A0A948U9P3-F1
#
_entry.id   AF-A0A948U9P3-F1
#
_cell.length_a   1.000
_cell.length_b   1.000
_cell.length_c   1.000
_cell.angle_alpha   90.00
_cell.angle_beta   90.00
_cell.angle_gamma   90.00
#
_symmetry.space_group_name_H-M   'P 1'
#
loop_
_entity.id
_entity.type
_entity.pdbx_description
1 polymer ?
#
loop_
_entity_poly.entity_id
_entity_poly.type
_entity_poly.pdbx_seq_one_letter_code
_entity_poly.pdbx_strand_id
1 'polypeptide(L)'
;MRGKKYLSVAAVVLLLIALAGCATGGYYYEGTSEVNRTYDKAKNLYEQKQYEEAKTHFQQIITNHPKSPLVEVAMYYLASCHKEKKEYQKAISAYQELINKYDYGFWVDSAKKEIERIKSAQKK
;
A
#
# COMPACT_ATOMS: atom_id res chain seq x y z
N MET A 1 19.01 27.59 -51.16
CA MET A 1 17.87 26.67 -50.92
C MET A 1 18.23 25.73 -49.78
N ARG A 2 17.25 25.29 -48.97
CA ARG A 2 17.37 24.47 -47.72
C ARG A 2 17.65 25.26 -46.43
N GLY A 3 16.60 25.76 -45.79
CA GLY A 3 16.72 26.35 -44.45
C GLY A 3 15.41 26.68 -43.73
N LYS A 4 14.23 26.32 -44.29
CA LYS A 4 12.92 26.71 -43.73
C LYS A 4 11.97 25.54 -43.45
N LYS A 5 12.45 24.30 -43.41
CA LYS A 5 11.59 23.13 -43.08
C LYS A 5 11.70 22.68 -41.61
N TYR A 6 12.73 23.08 -40.89
CA TYR A 6 12.97 22.65 -39.49
C TYR A 6 12.43 23.65 -38.45
N LEU A 7 12.17 24.89 -38.85
CA LEU A 7 11.63 25.93 -37.96
C LEU A 7 10.18 25.63 -37.54
N SER A 8 9.46 24.79 -38.29
CA SER A 8 8.08 24.36 -37.97
C SER A 8 8.03 23.10 -37.11
N VAL A 9 9.01 22.20 -37.21
CA VAL A 9 8.96 20.91 -36.48
C VAL A 9 9.34 21.10 -35.01
N ALA A 10 10.35 21.94 -34.70
CA ALA A 10 10.72 22.25 -33.32
C ALA A 10 9.62 23.00 -32.56
N ALA A 11 8.89 23.89 -33.25
CA ALA A 11 7.76 24.62 -32.68
C ALA A 11 6.55 23.72 -32.40
N VAL A 12 6.29 22.72 -33.26
CA VAL A 12 5.20 21.75 -33.08
C VAL A 12 5.49 20.74 -31.96
N VAL A 13 6.74 20.30 -31.79
CA VAL A 13 7.14 19.41 -30.67
C VAL A 13 7.02 20.12 -29.32
N LEU A 14 7.38 21.41 -29.23
CA LEU A 14 7.21 22.21 -28.02
C LEU A 14 5.73 22.52 -27.70
N LEU A 15 4.88 22.66 -28.72
CA LEU A 15 3.43 22.83 -28.56
C LEU A 15 2.72 21.55 -28.09
N LEU A 16 3.20 20.37 -28.51
CA LEU A 16 2.70 19.08 -28.04
C LEU A 16 3.09 18.80 -26.58
N ILE A 17 4.25 19.28 -26.13
CA ILE A 17 4.67 19.19 -24.72
C ILE A 17 3.86 20.18 -23.85
N ALA A 18 3.48 21.35 -24.37
CA ALA A 18 2.63 22.31 -23.65
C ALA A 18 1.17 21.86 -23.51
N LEU A 19 0.62 21.14 -24.50
CA LEU A 19 -0.75 20.59 -24.43
C LEU A 19 -0.83 19.26 -23.66
N ALA A 20 0.26 18.50 -23.58
CA ALA A 20 0.37 17.40 -22.63
C ALA A 20 0.70 17.88 -21.19
N GLY A 21 1.20 19.11 -21.05
CA GLY A 21 1.76 19.68 -19.82
C GLY A 21 0.78 20.34 -18.84
N CYS A 22 -0.53 20.39 -19.12
CA CYS A 22 -1.54 20.89 -18.17
C CYS A 22 -2.51 19.82 -17.65
N ALA A 23 -2.36 18.56 -18.04
CA ALA A 23 -3.18 17.46 -17.54
C ALA A 23 -2.38 16.17 -17.30
N THR A 24 -1.08 16.27 -17.02
CA THR A 24 -0.27 15.10 -16.61
C THR A 24 0.54 15.34 -15.34
N GLY A 25 0.50 16.56 -14.78
CA GLY A 25 1.02 16.85 -13.43
C GLY A 25 0.06 16.42 -12.31
N GLY A 26 -1.23 16.19 -12.60
CA GLY A 26 -2.25 15.81 -11.62
C GLY A 26 -2.64 14.32 -11.62
N TYR A 27 -2.38 13.59 -12.71
CA TYR A 27 -2.96 12.25 -12.90
C TYR A 27 -2.09 11.09 -12.37
N TYR A 28 -0.81 11.35 -12.06
CA TYR A 28 0.07 10.35 -11.43
C TYR A 28 0.16 10.49 -9.89
N TYR A 29 -0.49 11.49 -9.29
CA TYR A 29 -0.48 11.73 -7.83
C TYR A 29 -1.79 11.34 -7.11
N GLU A 30 -2.84 11.00 -7.84
CA GLU A 30 -4.16 10.76 -7.23
C GLU A 30 -4.21 9.42 -6.47
N GLY A 31 -3.78 8.33 -7.11
CA GLY A 31 -3.81 6.99 -6.49
C GLY A 31 -2.83 6.82 -5.30
N THR A 32 -1.70 7.53 -5.30
CA THR A 32 -0.76 7.55 -4.16
C THR A 32 -1.29 8.39 -3.01
N SER A 33 -2.00 9.49 -3.27
CA SER A 33 -2.64 10.29 -2.22
C SER A 33 -3.80 9.57 -1.53
N GLU A 34 -4.61 8.84 -2.29
CA GLU A 34 -5.76 8.08 -1.78
C GLU A 34 -5.31 6.91 -0.89
N VAL A 35 -4.34 6.12 -1.36
CA VAL A 35 -3.83 4.97 -0.58
C VAL A 35 -3.16 5.43 0.71
N ASN A 36 -2.42 6.55 0.68
CA ASN A 36 -1.83 7.14 1.89
C ASN A 36 -2.91 7.57 2.89
N ARG A 37 -3.94 8.30 2.43
CA ARG A 37 -5.06 8.71 3.29
C ARG A 37 -5.81 7.52 3.88
N THR A 38 -6.02 6.48 3.09
CA THR A 38 -6.68 5.25 3.53
C THR A 38 -5.84 4.54 4.58
N TYR A 39 -4.52 4.50 4.41
CA TYR A 39 -3.59 3.96 5.38
C TYR A 39 -3.58 4.74 6.68
N ASP A 40 -3.48 6.07 6.62
CA ASP A 40 -3.49 6.93 7.80
C ASP A 40 -4.78 6.75 8.60
N LYS A 41 -5.92 6.67 7.90
CA LYS A 41 -7.21 6.37 8.52
C LYS A 41 -7.21 4.99 9.18
N ALA A 42 -6.75 3.95 8.48
CA ALA A 42 -6.70 2.59 9.01
C ALA A 42 -5.81 2.49 10.25
N LYS A 43 -4.64 3.12 10.21
CA LYS A 43 -3.68 3.16 11.31
C LYS A 43 -4.23 3.91 12.52
N ASN A 44 -4.90 5.03 12.30
CA ASN A 44 -5.54 5.78 13.37
C ASN A 44 -6.66 4.96 14.04
N LEU A 45 -7.52 4.28 13.25
CA LEU A 45 -8.53 3.37 13.79
C LEU A 45 -7.91 2.22 14.60
N TYR A 46 -6.81 1.64 14.11
CA TYR A 46 -6.05 0.62 14.84
C TYR A 46 -5.55 1.14 16.19
N GLU A 47 -4.98 2.35 16.23
CA GLU A 47 -4.52 3.00 17.47
C GLU A 47 -5.68 3.29 18.43
N GLN A 48 -6.87 3.60 17.90
CA GLN A 48 -8.12 3.73 18.67
C GLN A 48 -8.74 2.39 19.09
N LYS A 49 -8.09 1.26 18.78
CA LYS A 49 -8.57 -0.11 19.03
C LYS A 49 -9.86 -0.48 18.28
N GLN A 50 -10.23 0.31 17.27
CA GLN A 50 -11.33 0.06 16.35
C GLN A 50 -10.89 -0.92 15.27
N TYR A 51 -10.62 -2.15 15.69
CA TYR A 51 -9.94 -3.14 14.85
C TYR A 51 -10.79 -3.62 13.68
N GLU A 52 -12.13 -3.65 13.79
CA GLU A 52 -12.94 -4.07 12.64
C GLU A 52 -12.96 -3.01 11.54
N GLU A 53 -13.13 -1.74 11.87
CA GLU A 53 -13.06 -0.67 10.88
C GLU A 53 -11.65 -0.53 10.29
N ALA A 54 -10.61 -0.70 11.12
CA ALA A 54 -9.23 -0.71 10.66
C ALA A 54 -8.97 -1.82 9.63
N LYS A 55 -9.44 -3.05 9.89
CA LYS A 55 -9.34 -4.18 8.94
C LYS A 55 -9.95 -3.84 7.60
N THR A 56 -11.14 -3.23 7.58
CA THR A 56 -11.80 -2.83 6.33
C THR A 56 -10.91 -1.93 5.49
N HIS A 57 -10.29 -0.91 6.09
CA HIS A 57 -9.43 0.01 5.37
C HIS A 57 -8.08 -0.60 4.96
N PHE A 58 -7.46 -1.45 5.79
CA PHE A 58 -6.27 -2.19 5.37
C PHE A 58 -6.57 -3.14 4.21
N GLN A 59 -7.71 -3.84 4.23
CA GLN A 59 -8.13 -4.70 3.14
C GLN A 59 -8.34 -3.91 1.84
N GLN A 60 -8.94 -2.71 1.93
CA GLN A 60 -9.10 -1.83 0.77
C GLN A 60 -7.77 -1.48 0.11
N ILE A 61 -6.72 -1.20 0.89
CA ILE A 61 -5.36 -0.94 0.36
C ILE A 61 -4.86 -2.16 -0.42
N ILE A 62 -5.03 -3.35 0.15
CA ILE A 62 -4.54 -4.61 -0.43
C ILE A 62 -5.28 -4.95 -1.73
N THR A 63 -6.60 -4.71 -1.78
CA THR A 63 -7.44 -5.07 -2.94
C THR A 63 -7.39 -4.02 -4.04
N ASN A 64 -7.49 -2.74 -3.68
CA ASN A 64 -7.70 -1.65 -4.64
C ASN A 64 -6.37 -1.06 -5.11
N HIS A 65 -5.33 -1.15 -4.29
CA HIS A 65 -4.00 -0.62 -4.61
C HIS A 65 -2.91 -1.69 -4.49
N PRO A 66 -3.02 -2.85 -5.17
CA PRO A 66 -2.14 -4.01 -4.95
C PRO A 66 -0.66 -3.77 -5.34
N LYS A 67 -0.37 -2.69 -6.08
CA LYS A 67 0.98 -2.25 -6.47
C LYS A 67 1.57 -1.18 -5.54
N SER A 68 0.80 -0.70 -4.56
CA SER A 68 1.27 0.33 -3.63
C SER A 68 2.37 -0.22 -2.73
N PRO A 69 3.41 0.58 -2.40
CA PRO A 69 4.40 0.20 -1.40
C PRO A 69 3.77 -0.01 -0.01
N LEU A 70 2.56 0.50 0.23
CA LEU A 70 1.84 0.32 1.50
C LEU A 70 1.17 -1.05 1.66
N VAL A 71 1.14 -1.88 0.62
CA VAL A 71 0.47 -3.20 0.70
C VAL A 71 1.14 -4.11 1.73
N GLU A 72 2.47 -4.13 1.78
CA GLU A 72 3.21 -4.97 2.73
C GLU A 72 2.86 -4.60 4.19
N VAL A 73 2.92 -3.32 4.53
CA VAL A 73 2.56 -2.84 5.87
C VAL A 73 1.07 -2.98 6.16
N ALA A 74 0.18 -2.78 5.17
CA ALA A 74 -1.25 -2.98 5.35
C ALA A 74 -1.60 -4.44 5.65
N MET A 75 -0.95 -5.40 5.01
CA MET A 75 -1.10 -6.83 5.30
C MET A 75 -0.65 -7.16 6.74
N TYR A 76 0.48 -6.59 7.19
CA TYR A 76 0.93 -6.75 8.56
C TYR A 76 -0.08 -6.22 9.59
N TYR A 77 -0.62 -5.02 9.37
CA TYR A 77 -1.61 -4.44 10.27
C TYR A 77 -2.97 -5.14 10.20
N LEU A 78 -3.38 -5.66 9.06
CA LEU A 78 -4.58 -6.51 8.92
C LEU A 78 -4.46 -7.75 9.83
N ALA A 79 -3.32 -8.44 9.78
CA ALA A 79 -3.02 -9.56 10.66
C ALA A 79 -2.95 -9.13 12.14
N SER A 80 -2.37 -7.96 12.41
CA SER A 80 -2.32 -7.37 13.75
C SER A 80 -3.71 -7.09 14.31
N CYS A 81 -4.66 -6.61 13.49
CA CYS A 81 -6.04 -6.41 13.94
C CYS A 81 -6.68 -7.73 14.39
N HIS A 82 -6.49 -8.83 13.64
CA HIS A 82 -6.94 -10.15 14.08
C HIS A 82 -6.30 -10.56 15.40
N LYS A 83 -4.99 -10.31 15.58
CA LYS A 83 -4.28 -10.60 16.82
C LYS A 83 -4.86 -9.83 18.00
N GLU A 84 -5.06 -8.53 17.86
CA GLU A 84 -5.61 -7.68 18.93
C GLU A 84 -7.04 -8.05 19.30
N LYS A 85 -7.80 -8.58 18.34
CA LYS A 85 -9.11 -9.19 18.56
C LYS A 85 -9.07 -10.59 19.18
N LYS A 86 -7.89 -11.13 19.50
CA LYS A 86 -7.64 -12.51 19.98
C LYS A 86 -8.07 -13.59 18.98
N GLU A 87 -8.23 -13.23 17.71
CA GLU A 87 -8.52 -14.17 16.62
C GLU A 87 -7.22 -14.80 16.12
N TYR A 88 -6.49 -15.46 17.03
CA TYR A 88 -5.10 -15.86 16.83
C TYR A 88 -4.87 -16.74 15.60
N GLN A 89 -5.78 -17.66 15.31
CA GLN A 89 -5.65 -18.51 14.12
C GLN A 89 -5.73 -17.68 12.83
N LYS A 90 -6.65 -16.72 12.76
CA LYS A 90 -6.77 -15.81 11.61
C LYS A 90 -5.56 -14.88 11.51
N ALA A 91 -5.05 -14.41 12.65
CA ALA A 91 -3.85 -13.58 12.70
C ALA A 91 -2.63 -14.35 12.13
N ILE A 92 -2.42 -15.61 12.55
CA ILE A 92 -1.34 -16.45 12.02
C ILE A 92 -1.50 -16.63 10.52
N SER A 93 -2.69 -16.97 10.04
CA SER A 93 -2.93 -17.14 8.59
C SER A 93 -2.64 -15.85 7.81
N ALA A 94 -3.10 -14.70 8.28
CA ALA A 94 -2.85 -13.42 7.62
C ALA A 94 -1.36 -13.01 7.65
N TYR A 95 -0.64 -13.28 8.75
CA TYR A 95 0.82 -13.08 8.78
C TYR A 95 1.56 -14.04 7.83
N GLN A 96 1.08 -15.28 7.67
CA GLN A 96 1.64 -16.23 6.72
C GLN A 96 1.42 -15.78 5.27
N GLU A 97 0.25 -15.22 4.94
CA GLU A 97 0.01 -14.62 3.63
C GLU A 97 1.02 -13.51 3.31
N LEU A 98 1.35 -12.66 4.29
CA LEU A 98 2.41 -11.67 4.14
C LEU A 98 3.77 -12.32 3.85
N ILE A 99 4.17 -13.30 4.67
CA ILE A 99 5.47 -13.99 4.52
C ILE A 99 5.56 -14.75 3.18
N ASN A 100 4.45 -15.29 2.69
CA ASN A 100 4.41 -16.00 1.42
C ASN A 100 4.48 -15.06 0.22
N LYS A 101 4.00 -13.82 0.38
CA LYS A 101 4.01 -12.80 -0.68
C LYS A 101 5.35 -12.06 -0.76
N TYR A 102 6.06 -11.92 0.36
CA TYR A 102 7.32 -11.18 0.46
C TYR A 102 8.40 -12.05 1.13
N ASP A 103 9.50 -12.30 0.42
CA ASP A 103 10.57 -13.21 0.87
C ASP A 103 11.30 -12.70 2.13
N TYR A 104 11.52 -11.38 2.22
CA TYR A 104 12.24 -10.71 3.29
C TYR A 104 11.78 -9.26 3.43
N GLY A 105 12.04 -8.65 4.59
CA GLY A 105 11.66 -7.27 4.87
C GLY A 105 11.34 -7.05 6.35
N PHE A 106 11.26 -5.79 6.76
CA PHE A 106 10.97 -5.44 8.15
C PHE A 106 9.61 -6.00 8.62
N TRP A 107 8.59 -5.95 7.76
CA TRP A 107 7.25 -6.45 8.09
C TRP A 107 7.17 -7.97 8.08
N VAL A 108 7.91 -8.64 7.18
CA VAL A 108 8.08 -10.10 7.15
C VAL A 108 8.73 -10.60 8.44
N ASP A 109 9.82 -9.97 8.88
CA ASP A 109 10.51 -10.34 10.12
C ASP A 109 9.65 -10.08 11.37
N SER A 110 8.90 -8.99 11.35
CA SER A 110 7.94 -8.66 12.41
C SER A 110 6.81 -9.70 12.47
N ALA A 111 6.26 -10.10 11.32
CA ALA A 111 5.21 -11.13 11.24
C ALA A 111 5.68 -12.50 11.74
N LYS A 112 6.89 -12.92 11.37
CA LYS A 112 7.49 -14.18 11.90
C LYS A 112 7.56 -14.16 13.42
N LYS A 113 8.05 -13.05 14.01
CA LYS A 113 8.13 -12.88 15.47
C LYS A 113 6.75 -12.92 16.13
N GLU A 114 5.74 -12.27 15.55
CA GLU A 114 4.38 -12.29 16.07
C GLU A 114 3.76 -13.70 16.05
N ILE A 115 3.94 -14.45 14.95
CA ILE A 115 3.48 -15.85 14.88
C ILE A 115 4.10 -16.68 16.00
N GLU A 116 5.41 -16.57 16.21
CA GLU A 116 6.09 -17.35 17.26
C GLU A 116 5.62 -16.95 18.67
N ARG A 117 5.37 -15.66 18.92
CA ARG A 117 4.78 -15.19 20.19
C ARG A 117 3.39 -15.80 20.43
N ILE A 118 2.52 -15.77 19.42
CA ILE A 118 1.17 -16.32 19.50
C ILE A 118 1.23 -17.83 19.81
N LYS A 119 2.02 -18.60 19.04
CA LYS A 119 2.15 -20.05 19.24
C LYS A 119 2.73 -20.39 20.61
N SER A 120 3.71 -19.62 21.07
CA SER A 120 4.34 -19.83 22.38
C SER A 120 3.36 -19.57 23.53
N ALA A 121 2.51 -18.55 23.40
CA ALA A 121 1.50 -18.22 24.40
C ALA A 121 0.41 -19.29 24.52
N GLN A 122 0.10 -20.01 23.44
CA GLN A 122 -0.92 -21.07 23.44
C GLN A 122 -0.41 -22.43 23.97
N LYS A 123 0.90 -22.61 24.09
CA LYS A 123 1.50 -23.85 24.62
C LYS A 123 1.61 -23.89 26.15
N LYS A 124 1.22 -22.81 26.83
CA LYS A 124 1.21 -22.68 28.29
C LYS A 124 -0.21 -22.84 28.81
#